data_AF-A0AAX2IXP2-F1
#
_entry.id   AF-A0AAX2IXP2-F1
#
_cell.length_a   1.000
_cell.length_b   1.000
_cell.length_c   1.000
_cell.angle_alpha   90.00
_cell.angle_beta   90.00
_cell.angle_gamma   90.00
#
_symmetry.space_group_name_H-M   'P 1'
#
loop_
_entity.id
_entity.type
_entity.pdbx_description
1 polymer ?
#
loop_
_entity_poly.entity_id
_entity_poly.type
_entity_poly.pdbx_seq_one_letter_code
_entity_poly.pdbx_strand_id
1 'polypeptide(L)'
;MVQFAKPSIGPPADSGRINLLIDHELGPYQNIIQKWIAKLEDNAKNNPSNISQFKFGKILGYLLLQSLKKANLHPDNFRSFSSDPWEEPHYQSGRIAGKVVITQDTYRIYFGIPGVDRSDQEKINANKEKAQIHHFTTMTNDGLMVFSFEDKIEEIEPELFVELAKNIEVDSEAWRQLIQFTEENFRDFEDEKTNSKIPQILGLILHESIVPEHRDDIFNKLCSLLLKSEKPALNSVTTRLLKDIIPDYEKKVMAFLHKNNNPMRYGESDISEQGAMLGLSSEKIDTVKNEMRERKSLEVQNSNRSQAIELRKTLIGAVDEYLRWRNNESKETDYQKSSGAFTWLRHYTNFGKNRAHDLKNELNKAQDLKTMLDVLQKHFANNSRLHNHSLDSYLLRAMYKDCNKFNSIFNFEHLTIKNDTDANREWLRKEMLQMATKTNMNITLENPTGSRQESPPLPNKAKVRISIMKIPANEREENILAVYTVLKNVELLRNKGGSVPTIIKEIRDIVGKIDPSNEENIANAIIEIKRKIADNSDNNYNENAHDIVNALNKPSCCDFRKIRAALTANPAMDEIMNPVRIGMQPN
;
A
#
# COMPACT_ATOMS: atom_id res chain seq x y z
N MET A 1 -56.96 -19.12 16.82
CA MET A 1 -55.98 -18.08 17.20
C MET A 1 -54.62 -18.58 16.80
N VAL A 2 -53.89 -17.76 16.06
CA VAL A 2 -52.51 -18.02 15.68
C VAL A 2 -51.64 -17.65 16.87
N GLN A 3 -50.85 -18.59 17.39
CA GLN A 3 -49.90 -18.27 18.46
C GLN A 3 -48.63 -17.70 17.82
N PHE A 4 -48.45 -16.38 17.89
CA PHE A 4 -47.23 -15.73 17.44
C PHE A 4 -46.06 -16.08 18.37
N ALA A 5 -44.89 -16.35 17.78
CA ALA A 5 -43.69 -16.61 18.54
C ALA A 5 -43.26 -15.34 19.31
N LYS A 6 -42.98 -15.50 20.61
CA LYS A 6 -42.48 -14.42 21.48
C LYS A 6 -40.97 -14.53 21.65
N PRO A 7 -40.23 -13.43 21.86
CA PRO A 7 -38.82 -13.48 22.24
C PRO A 7 -38.60 -14.34 23.49
N SER A 8 -37.55 -15.16 23.49
CA SER A 8 -37.19 -16.02 24.61
C SER A 8 -36.66 -15.25 25.82
N ILE A 9 -36.12 -14.05 25.58
CA ILE A 9 -35.64 -13.13 26.61
C ILE A 9 -36.70 -12.04 26.79
N GLY A 10 -37.33 -12.03 27.97
CA GLY A 10 -38.29 -11.01 28.38
C GLY A 10 -37.64 -9.65 28.66
N PRO A 11 -38.44 -8.60 28.90
CA PRO A 11 -37.93 -7.34 29.41
C PRO A 11 -37.20 -7.57 30.75
N PRO A 12 -36.17 -6.77 31.07
CA PRO A 12 -35.55 -6.77 32.39
C PRO A 12 -36.60 -6.73 33.50
N ALA A 13 -36.43 -7.50 34.57
CA ALA A 13 -37.41 -7.66 35.66
C ALA A 13 -37.81 -6.33 36.33
N ASP A 14 -37.02 -5.30 36.09
CA ASP A 14 -37.07 -3.99 36.69
C ASP A 14 -37.57 -2.91 35.69
N SER A 15 -38.08 -3.35 34.53
CA SER A 15 -38.68 -2.50 33.49
C SER A 15 -40.08 -2.02 33.89
N GLY A 16 -40.41 -0.80 33.51
CA GLY A 16 -41.76 -0.26 33.53
C GLY A 16 -42.60 -0.78 32.36
N ARG A 17 -43.92 -0.81 32.55
CA ARG A 17 -44.91 -1.08 31.51
C ARG A 17 -46.06 -0.09 31.56
N ILE A 18 -46.46 0.42 30.40
CA ILE A 18 -47.59 1.34 30.26
C ILE A 18 -48.38 1.00 29.00
N ASN A 19 -49.69 1.13 29.07
CA ASN A 19 -50.56 1.07 27.89
C ASN A 19 -50.68 2.49 27.33
N LEU A 20 -50.35 2.66 26.05
CA LEU A 20 -50.64 3.86 25.30
C LEU A 20 -51.94 3.66 24.50
N LEU A 21 -52.95 4.45 24.83
CA LEU A 21 -54.20 4.55 24.08
C LEU A 21 -53.91 5.17 22.72
N ILE A 22 -54.25 4.43 21.68
CA ILE A 22 -53.94 4.79 20.31
C ILE A 22 -54.57 6.15 19.96
N ASP A 23 -55.84 6.37 20.34
CA ASP A 23 -56.62 7.59 20.04
C ASP A 23 -56.26 8.84 20.86
N HIS A 24 -55.46 8.72 21.91
CA HIS A 24 -55.27 9.80 22.89
C HIS A 24 -53.80 10.10 23.18
N GLU A 25 -52.96 9.09 23.28
CA GLU A 25 -51.59 9.23 23.81
C GLU A 25 -50.52 9.19 22.71
N LEU A 26 -50.86 8.70 21.51
CA LEU A 26 -49.95 8.73 20.36
C LEU A 26 -49.96 10.09 19.61
N GLY A 27 -50.99 10.90 19.82
CA GLY A 27 -51.10 12.24 19.26
C GLY A 27 -51.04 12.25 17.72
N PRO A 28 -50.30 13.17 17.09
CA PRO A 28 -50.27 13.31 15.63
C PRO A 28 -49.66 12.11 14.88
N TYR A 29 -48.93 11.25 15.58
CA TYR A 29 -48.26 10.08 14.99
C TYR A 29 -49.10 8.80 15.05
N GLN A 30 -50.31 8.86 15.58
CA GLN A 30 -51.19 7.70 15.74
C GLN A 30 -51.40 6.91 14.44
N ASN A 31 -51.99 7.56 13.43
CA ASN A 31 -52.35 6.92 12.16
C ASN A 31 -51.13 6.30 11.47
N ILE A 32 -49.99 6.98 11.63
CA ILE A 32 -48.69 6.58 11.10
C ILE A 32 -48.18 5.31 11.79
N ILE A 33 -48.17 5.29 13.13
CA ILE A 33 -47.72 4.15 13.93
C ILE A 33 -48.60 2.93 13.64
N GLN A 34 -49.92 3.15 13.55
CA GLN A 34 -50.89 2.10 13.20
C GLN A 34 -50.62 1.48 11.84
N LYS A 35 -50.33 2.28 10.79
CA LYS A 35 -50.03 1.76 9.45
C LYS A 35 -48.78 0.89 9.43
N TRP A 36 -47.75 1.29 10.17
CA TRP A 36 -46.53 0.50 10.24
C TRP A 36 -46.75 -0.83 10.95
N ILE A 37 -47.48 -0.79 12.07
CA ILE A 37 -47.86 -1.98 12.81
C ILE A 37 -48.68 -2.90 11.91
N ALA A 38 -49.71 -2.40 11.23
CA ALA A 38 -50.52 -3.19 10.30
C ALA A 38 -49.69 -3.87 9.20
N LYS A 39 -48.73 -3.14 8.59
CA LYS A 39 -47.81 -3.72 7.60
C LYS A 39 -46.97 -4.87 8.19
N LEU A 40 -46.47 -4.72 9.41
CA LEU A 40 -45.69 -5.77 10.07
C LEU A 40 -46.55 -6.93 10.57
N GLU A 41 -47.78 -6.67 11.00
CA GLU A 41 -48.77 -7.69 11.30
C GLU A 41 -49.06 -8.56 10.07
N ASP A 42 -49.29 -7.94 8.91
CA ASP A 42 -49.55 -8.68 7.68
C ASP A 42 -48.34 -9.51 7.23
N ASN A 43 -47.12 -8.97 7.37
CA ASN A 43 -45.89 -9.72 7.13
C ASN A 43 -45.73 -10.91 8.10
N ALA A 44 -46.04 -10.70 9.37
CA ALA A 44 -45.92 -11.70 10.43
C ALA A 44 -46.99 -12.80 10.33
N LYS A 45 -48.21 -12.50 9.84
CA LYS A 45 -49.26 -13.51 9.61
C LYS A 45 -48.82 -14.62 8.66
N ASN A 46 -47.97 -14.29 7.68
CA ASN A 46 -47.44 -15.28 6.74
C ASN A 46 -46.38 -16.19 7.37
N ASN A 47 -45.72 -15.76 8.46
CA ASN A 47 -44.63 -16.50 9.11
C ASN A 47 -44.68 -16.33 10.65
N PRO A 48 -45.75 -16.78 11.33
CA PRO A 48 -46.00 -16.44 12.74
C PRO A 48 -44.97 -17.04 13.72
N SER A 49 -44.20 -18.04 13.28
CA SER A 49 -43.15 -18.69 14.07
C SER A 49 -41.78 -17.99 13.96
N ASN A 50 -41.62 -17.00 13.07
CA ASN A 50 -40.33 -16.35 12.85
C ASN A 50 -40.21 -15.05 13.67
N ILE A 51 -39.55 -15.14 14.83
CA ILE A 51 -39.35 -14.01 15.74
C ILE A 51 -38.65 -12.81 15.06
N SER A 52 -37.84 -13.03 14.02
CA SER A 52 -37.14 -11.94 13.33
C SER A 52 -38.07 -10.98 12.59
N GLN A 53 -39.32 -11.38 12.31
CA GLN A 53 -40.31 -10.53 11.64
C GLN A 53 -40.95 -9.51 12.58
N PHE A 54 -40.81 -9.68 13.90
CA PHE A 54 -41.39 -8.80 14.92
C PHE A 54 -40.34 -7.82 15.45
N LYS A 55 -39.65 -7.13 14.54
CA LYS A 55 -38.62 -6.14 14.87
C LYS A 55 -38.95 -4.79 14.25
N PHE A 56 -38.90 -3.74 15.07
CA PHE A 56 -38.93 -2.36 14.63
C PHE A 56 -37.52 -1.78 14.58
N GLY A 57 -37.30 -0.81 13.72
CA GLY A 57 -36.05 -0.07 13.73
C GLY A 57 -36.14 1.20 14.58
N LYS A 58 -35.26 2.14 14.25
CA LYS A 58 -35.04 3.37 15.01
C LYS A 58 -36.14 4.40 14.87
N ILE A 59 -36.79 4.51 13.70
CA ILE A 59 -37.78 5.55 13.43
C ILE A 59 -39.00 5.31 14.31
N LEU A 60 -39.56 4.10 14.31
CA LEU A 60 -40.73 3.82 15.16
C LEU A 60 -40.36 3.86 16.64
N GLY A 61 -39.19 3.32 17.01
CA GLY A 61 -38.70 3.39 18.38
C GLY A 61 -38.61 4.83 18.90
N TYR A 62 -38.14 5.75 18.06
CA TYR A 62 -38.11 7.17 18.39
C TYR A 62 -39.51 7.77 18.56
N LEU A 63 -40.44 7.52 17.63
CA LEU A 63 -41.81 8.04 17.72
C LEU A 63 -42.54 7.56 18.98
N LEU A 64 -42.43 6.27 19.30
CA LEU A 64 -43.00 5.70 20.52
C LEU A 64 -42.35 6.28 21.79
N LEU A 65 -41.03 6.52 21.75
CA LEU A 65 -40.32 7.15 22.87
C LEU A 65 -40.82 8.58 23.11
N GLN A 66 -41.14 9.35 22.07
CA GLN A 66 -41.73 10.68 22.23
C GLN A 66 -43.10 10.63 22.89
N SER A 67 -43.94 9.65 22.55
CA SER A 67 -45.22 9.43 23.23
C SER A 67 -45.03 9.02 24.70
N LEU A 68 -44.08 8.11 24.96
CA LEU A 68 -43.75 7.68 26.33
C LEU A 68 -43.30 8.86 27.21
N LYS A 69 -42.48 9.77 26.67
CA LYS A 69 -42.01 10.97 27.39
C LYS A 69 -43.13 11.94 27.75
N LYS A 70 -44.23 11.93 27.00
CA LYS A 70 -45.43 12.74 27.28
C LYS A 70 -46.41 12.06 28.23
N ALA A 71 -46.33 10.73 28.35
CA ALA A 71 -47.20 9.96 29.23
C ALA A 71 -46.98 10.29 30.71
N ASN A 72 -48.05 10.17 31.49
CA ASN A 72 -48.01 10.36 32.94
C ASN A 72 -47.59 9.04 33.60
N LEU A 73 -46.30 8.84 33.80
CA LEU A 73 -45.74 7.62 34.40
C LEU A 73 -45.99 7.63 35.92
N HIS A 74 -46.22 6.47 36.53
CA HIS A 74 -46.43 6.27 37.96
C HIS A 74 -45.55 5.14 38.50
N PRO A 75 -45.15 5.11 39.79
CA PRO A 75 -44.48 3.96 40.39
C PRO A 75 -45.16 2.61 40.12
N ASP A 76 -46.48 2.60 39.98
CA ASP A 76 -47.25 1.40 39.63
C ASP A 76 -46.93 0.82 38.25
N ASN A 77 -46.35 1.61 37.35
CA ASN A 77 -45.88 1.10 36.06
C ASN A 77 -44.68 0.14 36.23
N PHE A 78 -43.99 0.12 37.36
CA PHE A 78 -42.79 -0.69 37.63
C PHE A 78 -43.05 -1.91 38.53
N ARG A 79 -44.30 -2.35 38.67
CA ARG A 79 -44.65 -3.56 39.45
C ARG A 79 -43.96 -4.81 38.88
N SER A 80 -43.77 -5.84 39.69
CA SER A 80 -43.20 -7.11 39.21
C SER A 80 -44.07 -7.75 38.11
N PHE A 81 -43.43 -8.48 37.20
CA PHE A 81 -44.11 -9.24 36.16
C PHE A 81 -44.72 -10.53 36.72
N SER A 82 -45.72 -11.06 36.00
CA SER A 82 -46.19 -12.43 36.19
C SER A 82 -45.17 -13.45 35.65
N SER A 83 -45.45 -14.76 35.76
CA SER A 83 -44.56 -15.80 35.21
C SER A 83 -44.36 -15.70 33.69
N ASP A 84 -45.36 -15.22 32.95
CA ASP A 84 -45.18 -14.71 31.58
C ASP A 84 -45.02 -13.19 31.66
N PRO A 85 -43.86 -12.62 31.29
CA PRO A 85 -43.67 -11.17 31.32
C PRO A 85 -44.47 -10.44 30.23
N TRP A 86 -44.98 -11.16 29.23
CA TRP A 86 -45.74 -10.62 28.11
C TRP A 86 -47.23 -10.53 28.44
N GLU A 87 -47.57 -9.51 29.22
CA GLU A 87 -48.96 -9.24 29.61
C GLU A 87 -49.75 -8.63 28.44
N GLU A 88 -51.03 -9.00 28.30
CA GLU A 88 -51.92 -8.47 27.25
C GLU A 88 -52.17 -6.97 27.45
N PRO A 89 -52.00 -6.13 26.40
CA PRO A 89 -52.35 -4.73 26.48
C PRO A 89 -53.85 -4.57 26.76
N HIS A 90 -54.26 -3.39 27.23
CA HIS A 90 -55.69 -3.14 27.38
C HIS A 90 -56.36 -3.14 25.99
N TYR A 91 -57.48 -3.82 25.83
CA TYR A 91 -58.22 -3.80 24.57
C TYR A 91 -59.72 -3.86 24.85
N GLN A 92 -60.50 -3.34 23.91
CA GLN A 92 -61.94 -3.58 23.86
C GLN A 92 -62.26 -4.48 22.68
N SER A 93 -63.24 -5.37 22.85
CA SER A 93 -63.71 -6.25 21.79
C SER A 93 -65.23 -6.21 21.67
N GLY A 94 -65.72 -6.18 20.44
CA GLY A 94 -67.14 -6.30 20.10
C GLY A 94 -67.42 -7.56 19.27
N ARG A 95 -68.69 -7.94 19.15
CA ARG A 95 -69.10 -8.97 18.19
C ARG A 95 -69.58 -8.33 16.89
N ILE A 96 -68.86 -8.57 15.79
CA ILE A 96 -69.23 -8.12 14.44
C ILE A 96 -69.37 -9.35 13.55
N ALA A 97 -70.53 -9.50 12.90
CA ALA A 97 -70.86 -10.66 12.06
C ALA A 97 -70.57 -12.03 12.73
N GLY A 98 -70.85 -12.13 14.03
CA GLY A 98 -70.65 -13.36 14.82
C GLY A 98 -69.20 -13.64 15.24
N LYS A 99 -68.23 -12.81 14.85
CA LYS A 99 -66.82 -12.92 15.27
C LYS A 99 -66.50 -11.91 16.37
N VAL A 100 -65.67 -12.31 17.33
CA VAL A 100 -65.06 -11.36 18.28
C VAL A 100 -64.02 -10.56 17.50
N VAL A 101 -64.19 -9.25 17.47
CA VAL A 101 -63.33 -8.31 16.79
C VAL A 101 -62.84 -7.31 17.81
N ILE A 102 -61.54 -7.07 17.85
CA ILE A 102 -60.95 -6.00 18.65
C ILE A 102 -61.40 -4.66 18.07
N THR A 103 -62.05 -3.85 18.89
CA THR A 103 -62.67 -2.57 18.50
C THR A 103 -61.91 -1.36 19.03
N GLN A 104 -61.12 -1.54 20.08
CA GLN A 104 -60.19 -0.52 20.58
C GLN A 104 -58.91 -1.22 21.00
N ASP A 105 -57.79 -0.70 20.54
CA ASP A 105 -56.49 -1.29 20.75
C ASP A 105 -55.62 -0.34 21.59
N THR A 106 -54.77 -0.89 22.46
CA THR A 106 -53.73 -0.13 23.15
C THR A 106 -52.40 -0.78 22.91
N TYR A 107 -51.38 0.07 22.86
CA TYR A 107 -50.02 -0.40 22.72
C TYR A 107 -49.37 -0.47 24.08
N ARG A 108 -48.96 -1.67 24.49
CA ARG A 108 -48.17 -1.79 25.72
C ARG A 108 -46.69 -1.64 25.41
N ILE A 109 -46.09 -0.62 26.01
CA ILE A 109 -44.66 -0.33 25.92
C ILE A 109 -43.98 -0.83 27.18
N TYR A 110 -42.90 -1.60 27.00
CA TYR A 110 -41.98 -2.00 28.06
C TYR A 110 -40.73 -1.11 27.98
N PHE A 111 -40.40 -0.42 29.06
CA PHE A 111 -39.36 0.60 29.05
C PHE A 111 -38.52 0.61 30.33
N GLY A 112 -37.32 1.14 30.26
CA GLY A 112 -36.43 1.37 31.40
C GLY A 112 -36.10 2.85 31.55
N ILE A 113 -35.92 3.31 32.79
CA ILE A 113 -35.34 4.62 33.09
C ILE A 113 -34.03 4.40 33.87
N PRO A 114 -32.86 4.68 33.28
CA PRO A 114 -31.58 4.40 33.92
C PRO A 114 -31.36 5.23 35.20
N GLY A 115 -30.93 4.56 36.27
CA GLY A 115 -30.44 5.20 37.50
C GLY A 115 -31.50 5.88 38.37
N VAL A 116 -32.78 5.47 38.23
CA VAL A 116 -33.91 6.09 38.95
C VAL A 116 -34.46 5.18 40.04
N ASP A 117 -34.79 5.79 41.17
CA ASP A 117 -35.63 5.17 42.19
C ASP A 117 -37.10 5.16 41.72
N ARG A 118 -37.58 3.97 41.38
CA ARG A 118 -38.89 3.73 40.74
C ARG A 118 -40.06 3.76 41.71
N SER A 119 -39.80 3.91 43.00
CA SER A 119 -40.84 4.19 44.00
C SER A 119 -41.20 5.68 44.07
N ASP A 120 -40.38 6.53 43.47
CA ASP A 120 -40.45 7.98 43.58
C ASP A 120 -40.95 8.60 42.26
N GLN A 121 -42.20 9.05 42.30
CA GLN A 121 -42.90 9.71 41.20
C GLN A 121 -42.13 10.94 40.66
N GLU A 122 -41.53 11.75 41.53
CA GLU A 122 -40.81 12.95 41.12
C GLU A 122 -39.53 12.58 40.38
N LYS A 123 -38.79 11.58 40.87
CA LYS A 123 -37.58 11.10 40.19
C LYS A 123 -37.86 10.41 38.86
N ILE A 124 -38.96 9.66 38.76
CA ILE A 124 -39.45 9.11 37.48
C ILE A 124 -39.67 10.25 36.48
N ASN A 125 -40.47 11.24 36.86
CA ASN A 125 -40.81 12.36 35.98
C ASN A 125 -39.59 13.21 35.62
N ALA A 126 -38.66 13.44 36.55
CA ALA A 126 -37.43 14.19 36.32
C ALA A 126 -36.45 13.50 35.35
N ASN A 127 -36.56 12.18 35.18
CA ASN A 127 -35.63 11.39 34.36
C ASN A 127 -36.30 10.70 33.17
N LYS A 128 -37.59 10.93 32.92
CA LYS A 128 -38.33 10.35 31.79
C LYS A 128 -37.69 10.62 30.43
N GLU A 129 -36.95 11.71 30.29
CA GLU A 129 -36.19 12.04 29.08
C GLU A 129 -35.10 11.01 28.73
N LYS A 130 -34.64 10.26 29.73
CA LYS A 130 -33.64 9.18 29.60
C LYS A 130 -34.28 7.81 29.39
N ALA A 131 -35.60 7.74 29.23
CA ALA A 131 -36.29 6.47 29.04
C ALA A 131 -35.80 5.74 27.79
N GLN A 132 -35.78 4.41 27.86
CA GLN A 132 -35.44 3.54 26.75
C GLN A 132 -36.53 2.49 26.58
N ILE A 133 -36.97 2.27 25.35
CA ILE A 133 -37.96 1.23 25.06
C ILE A 133 -37.23 -0.09 24.81
N HIS A 134 -37.68 -1.15 25.47
CA HIS A 134 -37.16 -2.51 25.30
C HIS A 134 -38.02 -3.32 24.33
N HIS A 135 -39.34 -3.30 24.55
CA HIS A 135 -40.31 -4.10 23.80
C HIS A 135 -41.63 -3.37 23.67
N PHE A 136 -42.44 -3.84 22.74
CA PHE A 136 -43.75 -3.31 22.42
C PHE A 136 -44.71 -4.48 22.17
N THR A 137 -45.94 -4.42 22.67
CA THR A 137 -46.95 -5.46 22.40
C THR A 137 -48.28 -4.87 22.00
N THR A 138 -48.96 -5.54 21.06
CA THR A 138 -50.32 -5.23 20.62
C THR A 138 -51.19 -6.49 20.60
N MET A 139 -52.50 -6.33 20.72
CA MET A 139 -53.46 -7.43 20.64
C MET A 139 -54.15 -7.43 19.28
N THR A 140 -54.00 -8.52 18.54
CA THR A 140 -54.69 -8.72 17.25
C THR A 140 -55.83 -9.74 17.40
N ASN A 141 -56.73 -9.81 16.42
CA ASN A 141 -57.75 -10.85 16.37
C ASN A 141 -57.16 -12.28 16.35
N ASP A 142 -55.90 -12.41 15.94
CA ASP A 142 -55.21 -13.69 15.84
C ASP A 142 -54.42 -14.05 17.10
N GLY A 143 -54.04 -13.06 17.93
CA GLY A 143 -53.35 -13.25 19.20
C GLY A 143 -52.47 -12.06 19.61
N LEU A 144 -51.82 -12.19 20.78
CA LEU A 144 -50.83 -11.23 21.28
C LEU A 144 -49.57 -11.26 20.43
N MET A 145 -49.15 -10.10 19.94
CA MET A 145 -47.89 -9.93 19.22
C MET A 145 -46.88 -9.18 20.08
N VAL A 146 -45.63 -9.65 20.06
CA VAL A 146 -44.52 -9.05 20.79
C VAL A 146 -43.46 -8.60 19.81
N PHE A 147 -43.16 -7.30 19.83
CA PHE A 147 -42.15 -6.67 19.01
C PHE A 147 -40.94 -6.27 19.85
N SER A 148 -39.77 -6.44 19.25
CA SER A 148 -38.49 -5.97 19.76
C SER A 148 -37.95 -4.87 18.85
N PHE A 149 -36.85 -4.23 19.26
CA PHE A 149 -36.19 -3.19 18.45
C PHE A 149 -34.84 -3.69 17.93
N GLU A 150 -34.48 -3.25 16.73
CA GLU A 150 -33.16 -3.45 16.14
C GLU A 150 -32.44 -2.13 15.90
N ASP A 151 -31.11 -2.18 15.95
CA ASP A 151 -30.24 -1.04 15.70
C ASP A 151 -30.11 -0.75 14.19
N LYS A 152 -31.26 -0.61 13.52
CA LYS A 152 -31.36 -0.38 12.07
C LYS A 152 -32.37 0.71 11.78
N ILE A 153 -32.08 1.55 10.80
CA ILE A 153 -33.04 2.51 10.24
C ILE A 153 -33.88 1.75 9.22
N GLU A 154 -35.18 1.81 9.39
CA GLU A 154 -36.13 1.09 8.56
C GLU A 154 -36.19 1.67 7.15
N GLU A 155 -36.46 0.78 6.20
CA GLU A 155 -36.84 1.17 4.84
C GLU A 155 -38.32 1.59 4.86
N ILE A 156 -38.64 2.67 4.15
CA ILE A 156 -39.99 3.23 4.14
C ILE A 156 -40.47 3.39 2.71
N GLU A 157 -41.65 2.83 2.42
CA GLU A 157 -42.25 3.01 1.10
C GLU A 157 -42.61 4.48 0.87
N PRO A 158 -42.56 4.96 -0.37
CA PRO A 158 -42.92 6.34 -0.72
C PRO A 158 -44.28 6.81 -0.16
N GLU A 159 -45.32 5.99 -0.25
CA GLU A 159 -46.65 6.33 0.27
C GLU A 159 -46.62 6.59 1.78
N LEU A 160 -46.01 5.68 2.54
CA LEU A 160 -45.89 5.79 3.99
C LEU A 160 -45.00 6.98 4.38
N PHE A 161 -43.94 7.25 3.61
CA PHE A 161 -43.08 8.41 3.80
C PHE A 161 -43.85 9.72 3.65
N VAL A 162 -44.64 9.88 2.59
CA VAL A 162 -45.42 11.12 2.35
C VAL A 162 -46.36 11.41 3.50
N GLU A 163 -47.07 10.40 4.00
CA GLU A 163 -47.97 10.56 5.13
C GLU A 163 -47.24 10.93 6.41
N LEU A 164 -46.11 10.28 6.68
CA LEU A 164 -45.24 10.58 7.82
C LEU A 164 -44.71 12.01 7.77
N ALA A 165 -44.13 12.38 6.64
CA ALA A 165 -43.43 13.63 6.46
C ALA A 165 -44.37 14.84 6.53
N LYS A 166 -45.64 14.70 6.13
CA LYS A 166 -46.69 15.74 6.29
C LYS A 166 -47.01 16.07 7.75
N ASN A 167 -46.75 15.16 8.68
CA ASN A 167 -47.03 15.33 10.11
C ASN A 167 -45.78 15.70 10.94
N ILE A 168 -44.65 15.95 10.29
CA ILE A 168 -43.40 16.35 10.93
C ILE A 168 -43.12 17.81 10.57
N GLU A 169 -42.97 18.64 11.59
CA GLU A 169 -42.57 20.03 11.44
C GLU A 169 -41.07 20.12 11.14
N VAL A 170 -40.74 20.43 9.88
CA VAL A 170 -39.38 20.75 9.43
C VAL A 170 -39.42 22.12 8.77
N ASP A 171 -38.65 23.07 9.30
CA ASP A 171 -38.51 24.41 8.74
C ASP A 171 -37.57 24.42 7.52
N SER A 172 -38.03 23.83 6.42
CA SER A 172 -37.31 23.76 5.15
C SER A 172 -38.29 23.70 3.98
N GLU A 173 -38.09 24.58 3.00
CA GLU A 173 -38.84 24.52 1.74
C GLU A 173 -38.49 23.25 0.95
N ALA A 174 -37.25 22.77 1.03
CA ALA A 174 -36.85 21.52 0.39
C ALA A 174 -37.56 20.30 1.00
N TRP A 175 -37.96 20.33 2.28
CA TRP A 175 -38.80 19.29 2.90
C TRP A 175 -40.17 19.20 2.20
N ARG A 176 -40.84 20.33 2.02
CA ARG A 176 -42.14 20.39 1.31
C ARG A 176 -42.01 19.89 -0.13
N GLN A 177 -40.93 20.29 -0.82
CA GLN A 177 -40.67 19.84 -2.18
C GLN A 177 -40.35 18.35 -2.27
N LEU A 178 -39.67 17.78 -1.27
CA LEU A 178 -39.41 16.34 -1.21
C LEU A 178 -40.71 15.55 -1.05
N ILE A 179 -41.61 16.01 -0.18
CA ILE A 179 -42.94 15.40 0.01
C ILE A 179 -43.71 15.43 -1.30
N GLN A 180 -43.81 16.60 -1.94
CA GLN A 180 -44.51 16.77 -3.21
C GLN A 180 -43.90 15.90 -4.31
N PHE A 181 -42.57 15.91 -4.46
CA PHE A 181 -41.87 15.09 -5.44
C PHE A 181 -42.17 13.60 -5.24
N THR A 182 -42.11 13.13 -3.99
CA THR A 182 -42.35 11.72 -3.66
C THR A 182 -43.81 11.34 -3.97
N GLU A 183 -44.75 12.21 -3.64
CA GLU A 183 -46.16 12.04 -3.91
C GLU A 183 -46.52 12.05 -5.39
N GLU A 184 -45.80 12.79 -6.23
CA GLU A 184 -46.07 12.86 -7.68
C GLU A 184 -45.41 11.73 -8.47
N ASN A 185 -44.26 11.22 -8.01
CA ASN A 185 -43.40 10.36 -8.81
C ASN A 185 -43.41 8.89 -8.40
N PHE A 186 -44.01 8.52 -7.26
CA PHE A 186 -43.98 7.15 -6.73
C PHE A 186 -45.36 6.62 -6.30
N ARG A 187 -46.44 7.08 -6.93
CA ARG A 187 -47.83 6.63 -6.64
C ARG A 187 -48.18 5.24 -7.17
N ASP A 188 -47.44 4.72 -8.15
CA ASP A 188 -47.74 3.44 -8.79
C ASP A 188 -46.68 2.38 -8.45
N PHE A 189 -47.13 1.29 -7.83
CA PHE A 189 -46.33 0.12 -7.36
C PHE A 189 -45.42 -0.52 -8.42
N GLU A 190 -45.57 -0.21 -9.71
CA GLU A 190 -44.72 -0.77 -10.78
C GLU A 190 -43.30 -0.17 -10.79
N ASP A 191 -43.10 1.05 -10.29
CA ASP A 191 -41.79 1.73 -10.27
C ASP A 191 -40.94 1.39 -9.02
N GLU A 192 -41.52 0.72 -8.01
CA GLU A 192 -40.80 0.27 -6.80
C GLU A 192 -39.90 -0.95 -7.08
N LYS A 193 -40.28 -1.80 -8.05
CA LYS A 193 -39.46 -2.98 -8.43
C LYS A 193 -38.18 -2.60 -9.18
N THR A 194 -38.08 -1.39 -9.73
CA THR A 194 -36.94 -0.98 -10.55
C THR A 194 -35.84 -0.26 -9.77
N ASN A 195 -36.06 0.19 -8.52
CA ASN A 195 -35.01 0.87 -7.76
C ASN A 195 -35.04 0.60 -6.24
N SER A 196 -34.39 -0.49 -5.83
CA SER A 196 -34.34 -0.99 -4.43
C SER A 196 -33.72 -0.05 -3.39
N LYS A 197 -33.23 1.13 -3.78
CA LYS A 197 -32.58 2.10 -2.89
C LYS A 197 -33.50 3.22 -2.40
N ILE A 198 -34.63 3.47 -3.07
CA ILE A 198 -35.52 4.59 -2.73
C ILE A 198 -36.07 4.43 -1.30
N PRO A 199 -36.63 3.27 -0.91
CA PRO A 199 -37.12 3.10 0.46
C PRO A 199 -36.06 3.28 1.54
N GLN A 200 -34.81 2.89 1.23
CA GLN A 200 -33.66 3.12 2.11
C GLN A 200 -33.32 4.61 2.24
N ILE A 201 -33.30 5.35 1.11
CA ILE A 201 -33.01 6.79 1.10
C ILE A 201 -34.06 7.55 1.91
N LEU A 202 -35.35 7.28 1.66
CA LEU A 202 -36.46 7.93 2.36
C LEU A 202 -36.43 7.66 3.86
N GLY A 203 -36.08 6.43 4.27
CA GLY A 203 -35.98 6.06 5.68
C GLY A 203 -34.87 6.82 6.40
N LEU A 204 -33.70 6.94 5.77
CA LEU A 204 -32.58 7.73 6.30
C LEU A 204 -32.93 9.22 6.38
N ILE A 205 -33.57 9.77 5.35
CA ILE A 205 -34.01 11.17 5.36
C ILE A 205 -35.00 11.43 6.50
N LEU A 206 -36.01 10.57 6.65
CA LEU A 206 -37.01 10.71 7.70
C LEU A 206 -36.36 10.64 9.09
N HIS A 207 -35.46 9.68 9.30
CA HIS A 207 -34.73 9.53 10.55
C HIS A 207 -33.89 10.79 10.86
N GLU A 208 -33.14 11.31 9.88
CA GLU A 208 -32.33 12.54 10.04
C GLU A 208 -33.16 13.77 10.42
N SER A 209 -34.38 13.85 9.89
CA SER A 209 -35.32 14.94 10.17
C SER A 209 -35.88 14.89 11.59
N ILE A 210 -36.07 13.69 12.17
CA ILE A 210 -36.69 13.54 13.50
C ILE A 210 -35.67 13.30 14.63
N VAL A 211 -34.47 12.79 14.34
CA VAL A 211 -33.41 12.48 15.33
C VAL A 211 -32.13 13.30 15.05
N PRO A 212 -32.06 14.57 15.49
CA PRO A 212 -30.93 15.44 15.16
C PRO A 212 -29.62 15.08 15.88
N GLU A 213 -29.65 14.21 16.89
CA GLU A 213 -28.52 13.90 17.78
C GLU A 213 -27.54 12.84 17.20
N HIS A 214 -27.86 12.19 16.06
CA HIS A 214 -27.09 11.05 15.52
C HIS A 214 -26.68 11.20 14.04
N ARG A 215 -26.51 12.43 13.55
CA ARG A 215 -26.45 12.74 12.11
C ARG A 215 -25.20 12.26 11.34
N ASP A 216 -24.04 12.11 11.98
CA ASP A 216 -22.78 11.93 11.24
C ASP A 216 -22.59 10.55 10.58
N ASP A 217 -23.01 9.47 11.23
CA ASP A 217 -22.89 8.12 10.67
C ASP A 217 -23.90 7.88 9.54
N ILE A 218 -25.09 8.46 9.69
CA ILE A 218 -26.18 8.35 8.73
C ILE A 218 -25.90 9.21 7.50
N PHE A 219 -25.32 10.40 7.68
CA PHE A 219 -24.93 11.29 6.60
C PHE A 219 -24.06 10.60 5.55
N ASN A 220 -22.98 9.92 5.98
CA ASN A 220 -22.08 9.22 5.06
C ASN A 220 -22.80 8.10 4.28
N LYS A 221 -23.71 7.38 4.95
CA LYS A 221 -24.53 6.33 4.31
C LYS A 221 -25.48 6.94 3.27
N LEU A 222 -26.11 8.07 3.60
CA LEU A 222 -27.02 8.78 2.71
C LEU A 222 -26.27 9.31 1.48
N CYS A 223 -25.12 9.98 1.64
CA CYS A 223 -24.28 10.40 0.51
C CYS A 223 -23.91 9.22 -0.39
N SER A 224 -23.52 8.08 0.19
CA SER A 224 -23.19 6.87 -0.56
C SER A 224 -24.36 6.32 -1.38
N LEU A 225 -25.58 6.42 -0.87
CA LEU A 225 -26.80 5.98 -1.57
C LEU A 225 -27.21 6.96 -2.66
N LEU A 226 -27.10 8.27 -2.41
CA LEU A 226 -27.37 9.31 -3.39
C LEU A 226 -26.45 9.19 -4.61
N LEU A 227 -25.15 8.94 -4.40
CA LEU A 227 -24.19 8.69 -5.49
C LEU A 227 -24.51 7.43 -6.31
N LYS A 228 -25.28 6.50 -5.75
CA LYS A 228 -25.69 5.24 -6.40
C LYS A 228 -27.13 5.28 -6.89
N SER A 229 -27.84 6.39 -6.72
CA SER A 229 -29.24 6.56 -7.08
C SER A 229 -29.36 7.01 -8.53
N GLU A 230 -30.16 6.31 -9.32
CA GLU A 230 -30.44 6.62 -10.72
C GLU A 230 -31.57 7.66 -10.90
N LYS A 231 -31.90 8.43 -9.86
CA LYS A 231 -32.96 9.45 -9.87
C LYS A 231 -32.39 10.84 -9.54
N PRO A 232 -31.85 11.59 -10.53
CA PRO A 232 -31.19 12.88 -10.31
C PRO A 232 -32.07 13.95 -9.65
N ALA A 233 -33.38 13.95 -9.95
CA ALA A 233 -34.33 14.90 -9.37
C ALA A 233 -34.51 14.67 -7.86
N LEU A 234 -34.65 13.41 -7.43
CA LEU A 234 -34.69 13.03 -6.02
C LEU A 234 -33.40 13.45 -5.31
N ASN A 235 -32.25 13.17 -5.94
CA ASN A 235 -30.94 13.54 -5.39
C ASN A 235 -30.81 15.05 -5.21
N SER A 236 -31.26 15.84 -6.18
CA SER A 236 -31.22 17.31 -6.12
C SER A 236 -32.08 17.87 -4.99
N VAL A 237 -33.32 17.39 -4.84
CA VAL A 237 -34.22 17.85 -3.76
C VAL A 237 -33.68 17.41 -2.40
N THR A 238 -33.18 16.18 -2.29
CA THR A 238 -32.55 15.66 -1.07
C THR A 238 -31.33 16.47 -0.68
N THR A 239 -30.42 16.75 -1.62
CA THR A 239 -29.22 17.56 -1.37
C THR A 239 -29.57 18.96 -0.85
N ARG A 240 -30.63 19.59 -1.37
CA ARG A 240 -31.11 20.89 -0.85
C ARG A 240 -31.64 20.76 0.58
N LEU A 241 -32.44 19.74 0.86
CA LEU A 241 -32.92 19.47 2.22
C LEU A 241 -31.76 19.26 3.20
N LEU A 242 -30.76 18.45 2.83
CA LEU A 242 -29.62 18.19 3.70
C LEU A 242 -28.81 19.47 3.97
N LYS A 243 -28.72 20.40 3.02
CA LYS A 243 -28.12 21.72 3.26
C LYS A 243 -28.89 22.55 4.28
N ASP A 244 -30.21 22.48 4.26
CA ASP A 244 -31.06 23.22 5.18
C ASP A 244 -30.98 22.66 6.61
N ILE A 245 -30.96 21.33 6.74
CA ILE A 245 -31.10 20.67 8.06
C ILE A 245 -29.77 20.26 8.70
N ILE A 246 -28.68 20.10 7.94
CA ILE A 246 -27.39 19.63 8.45
C ILE A 246 -26.40 20.79 8.61
N PRO A 247 -25.97 21.11 9.86
CA PRO A 247 -24.91 22.09 10.09
C PRO A 247 -23.60 21.69 9.40
N ASP A 248 -22.91 22.68 8.85
CA ASP A 248 -21.63 22.50 8.13
C ASP A 248 -21.69 21.48 6.98
N TYR A 249 -22.86 21.34 6.31
CA TYR A 249 -23.08 20.37 5.24
C TYR A 249 -21.91 20.27 4.25
N GLU A 250 -21.45 21.39 3.70
CA GLU A 250 -20.37 21.39 2.69
C GLU A 250 -19.07 20.80 3.24
N LYS A 251 -18.72 21.15 4.48
CA LYS A 251 -17.53 20.61 5.15
C LYS A 251 -17.64 19.10 5.37
N LYS A 252 -18.83 18.62 5.73
CA LYS A 252 -19.10 17.18 5.86
C LYS A 252 -19.03 16.47 4.51
N VAL A 253 -19.55 17.05 3.44
CA VAL A 253 -19.41 16.48 2.08
C VAL A 253 -17.93 16.41 1.67
N MET A 254 -17.15 17.48 1.89
CA MET A 254 -15.71 17.45 1.59
C MET A 254 -15.00 16.32 2.36
N ALA A 255 -15.28 16.17 3.66
CA ALA A 255 -14.75 15.09 4.48
C ALA A 255 -15.17 13.70 3.97
N PHE A 256 -16.43 13.55 3.54
CA PHE A 256 -16.93 12.33 2.90
C PHE A 256 -16.16 12.02 1.61
N LEU A 257 -15.95 13.01 0.72
CA LEU A 257 -15.21 12.81 -0.53
C LEU A 257 -13.76 12.36 -0.26
N HIS A 258 -13.11 12.91 0.76
CA HIS A 258 -11.78 12.45 1.18
C HIS A 258 -11.76 11.00 1.68
N LYS A 259 -12.80 10.58 2.39
CA LYS A 259 -12.90 9.22 2.97
C LYS A 259 -13.32 8.19 1.93
N ASN A 260 -14.21 8.57 1.02
CA ASN A 260 -14.79 7.67 0.02
C ASN A 260 -13.84 7.38 -1.15
N ASN A 261 -12.84 8.24 -1.37
CA ASN A 261 -11.92 8.12 -2.49
C ASN A 261 -10.51 7.72 -2.01
N ASN A 262 -9.98 6.64 -2.58
CA ASN A 262 -8.63 6.19 -2.26
C ASN A 262 -7.59 7.07 -2.97
N PRO A 263 -6.64 7.71 -2.27
CA PRO A 263 -5.66 8.63 -2.88
C PRO A 263 -4.80 7.99 -3.98
N MET A 264 -4.59 6.67 -3.96
CA MET A 264 -3.84 5.96 -5.00
C MET A 264 -4.66 5.53 -6.21
N ARG A 265 -6.00 5.51 -6.11
CA ARG A 265 -6.87 4.92 -7.14
C ARG A 265 -7.94 5.85 -7.70
N TYR A 266 -8.15 7.02 -7.09
CA TYR A 266 -9.20 7.94 -7.53
C TYR A 266 -8.92 8.55 -8.90
N GLY A 267 -9.98 8.78 -9.68
CA GLY A 267 -9.99 9.71 -10.80
C GLY A 267 -10.38 11.12 -10.36
N GLU A 268 -9.77 12.16 -10.95
CA GLU A 268 -10.19 13.54 -10.67
C GLU A 268 -11.61 13.85 -11.19
N SER A 269 -12.06 13.13 -12.21
CA SER A 269 -13.45 13.12 -12.69
C SER A 269 -14.39 12.66 -11.58
N ASP A 270 -14.02 11.60 -10.84
CA ASP A 270 -14.86 11.01 -9.80
C ASP A 270 -15.16 12.03 -8.69
N ILE A 271 -14.14 12.78 -8.26
CA ILE A 271 -14.33 13.87 -7.28
C ILE A 271 -15.25 14.97 -7.83
N SER A 272 -15.13 15.30 -9.11
CA SER A 272 -15.96 16.32 -9.76
C SER A 272 -17.42 15.89 -9.81
N GLU A 273 -17.67 14.67 -10.28
CA GLU A 273 -19.01 14.11 -10.42
C GLU A 273 -19.68 13.94 -9.06
N GLN A 274 -18.98 13.31 -8.10
CA GLN A 274 -19.51 13.10 -6.76
C GLN A 274 -19.78 14.44 -6.05
N GLY A 275 -18.85 15.39 -6.14
CA GLY A 275 -19.01 16.71 -5.54
C GLY A 275 -20.18 17.49 -6.12
N ALA A 276 -20.37 17.45 -7.45
CA ALA A 276 -21.49 18.10 -8.12
C ALA A 276 -22.84 17.46 -7.74
N MET A 277 -22.92 16.13 -7.70
CA MET A 277 -24.13 15.40 -7.28
C MET A 277 -24.53 15.71 -5.84
N LEU A 278 -23.55 15.92 -4.96
CA LEU A 278 -23.76 16.30 -3.56
C LEU A 278 -23.87 17.83 -3.38
N GLY A 279 -23.92 18.59 -4.47
CA GLY A 279 -24.22 20.02 -4.48
C GLY A 279 -23.10 20.92 -3.98
N LEU A 280 -21.84 20.50 -4.02
CA LEU A 280 -20.70 21.40 -3.79
C LEU A 280 -20.53 22.40 -4.93
N SER A 281 -20.04 23.60 -4.61
CA SER A 281 -19.60 24.56 -5.63
C SER A 281 -18.33 24.07 -6.33
N SER A 282 -18.07 24.58 -7.54
CA SER A 282 -16.84 24.28 -8.29
C SER A 282 -15.58 24.60 -7.49
N GLU A 283 -15.56 25.73 -6.78
CA GLU A 283 -14.43 26.15 -5.93
C GLU A 283 -14.14 25.12 -4.81
N LYS A 284 -15.18 24.60 -4.15
CA LYS A 284 -15.02 23.58 -3.11
C LYS A 284 -14.56 22.25 -3.70
N ILE A 285 -15.07 21.87 -4.87
CA ILE A 285 -14.63 20.67 -5.59
C ILE A 285 -13.13 20.78 -5.94
N ASP A 286 -12.68 21.93 -6.43
CA ASP A 286 -11.28 22.15 -6.76
C ASP A 286 -10.38 22.15 -5.51
N THR A 287 -10.89 22.64 -4.38
CA THR A 287 -10.22 22.52 -3.08
C THR A 287 -9.99 21.04 -2.72
N VAL A 288 -11.03 20.20 -2.77
CA VAL A 288 -10.93 18.76 -2.48
C VAL A 288 -9.95 18.07 -3.43
N LYS A 289 -9.97 18.40 -4.73
CA LYS A 289 -9.02 17.84 -5.71
C LYS A 289 -7.57 18.16 -5.35
N ASN A 290 -7.28 19.42 -5.02
CA ASN A 290 -5.93 19.83 -4.65
C ASN A 290 -5.45 19.10 -3.38
N GLU A 291 -6.29 19.04 -2.35
CA GLU A 291 -5.99 18.27 -1.14
C GLU A 291 -5.77 16.77 -1.42
N MET A 292 -6.55 16.16 -2.33
CA MET A 292 -6.36 14.77 -2.72
C MET A 292 -5.05 14.54 -3.50
N ARG A 293 -4.64 15.49 -4.36
CA ARG A 293 -3.33 15.44 -5.04
C ARG A 293 -2.17 15.50 -4.03
N GLU A 294 -2.28 16.37 -3.04
CA GLU A 294 -1.28 16.49 -1.98
C GLU A 294 -1.17 15.19 -1.16
N ARG A 295 -2.31 14.60 -0.76
CA ARG A 295 -2.34 13.30 -0.08
C ARG A 295 -1.71 12.20 -0.92
N LYS A 296 -2.04 12.12 -2.22
CA LYS A 296 -1.41 11.16 -3.14
C LYS A 296 0.10 11.35 -3.21
N SER A 297 0.58 12.59 -3.34
CA SER A 297 2.01 12.91 -3.34
C SER A 297 2.69 12.43 -2.05
N LEU A 298 2.07 12.71 -0.89
CA LEU A 298 2.59 12.29 0.41
C LEU A 298 2.64 10.76 0.58
N GLU A 299 1.59 10.05 0.14
CA GLU A 299 1.58 8.58 0.18
C GLU A 299 2.63 7.98 -0.76
N VAL A 300 2.84 8.55 -1.95
CA VAL A 300 3.90 8.14 -2.87
C VAL A 300 5.28 8.37 -2.23
N GLN A 301 5.49 9.51 -1.59
CA GLN A 301 6.73 9.80 -0.86
C GLN A 301 6.97 8.80 0.28
N ASN A 302 5.94 8.48 1.07
CA ASN A 302 6.02 7.50 2.16
C ASN A 302 6.31 6.10 1.64
N SER A 303 5.66 5.68 0.55
CA SER A 303 5.92 4.40 -0.13
C SER A 303 7.36 4.34 -0.63
N ASN A 304 7.83 5.37 -1.34
CA ASN A 304 9.20 5.46 -1.84
C ASN A 304 10.22 5.44 -0.70
N ARG A 305 9.95 6.11 0.42
CA ARG A 305 10.81 6.09 1.62
C ARG A 305 10.88 4.69 2.25
N SER A 306 9.75 4.00 2.33
CA SER A 306 9.71 2.62 2.85
C SER A 306 10.50 1.67 1.94
N GLN A 307 10.32 1.79 0.62
CA GLN A 307 11.05 1.01 -0.37
C GLN A 307 12.56 1.28 -0.34
N ALA A 308 12.94 2.55 -0.19
CA ALA A 308 14.32 2.97 0.02
C ALA A 308 14.97 2.26 1.22
N ILE A 309 14.29 2.21 2.37
CA ILE A 309 14.81 1.57 3.58
C ILE A 309 15.01 0.06 3.38
N GLU A 310 14.01 -0.61 2.82
CA GLU A 310 14.08 -2.06 2.56
C GLU A 310 15.15 -2.39 1.52
N LEU A 311 15.23 -1.63 0.42
CA LEU A 311 16.22 -1.83 -0.62
C LEU A 311 17.63 -1.65 -0.06
N ARG A 312 17.89 -0.59 0.72
CA ARG A 312 19.18 -0.38 1.38
C ARG A 312 19.56 -1.57 2.25
N LYS A 313 18.64 -2.03 3.09
CA LYS A 313 18.86 -3.16 4.00
C LYS A 313 19.22 -4.44 3.25
N THR A 314 18.48 -4.76 2.19
CA THR A 314 18.72 -5.95 1.35
C THR A 314 20.07 -5.86 0.65
N LEU A 315 20.41 -4.72 0.06
CA LEU A 315 21.68 -4.54 -0.66
C LEU A 315 22.89 -4.55 0.27
N ILE A 316 22.83 -3.84 1.41
CA ILE A 316 23.91 -3.86 2.40
C ILE A 316 24.09 -5.28 2.95
N GLY A 317 22.99 -5.98 3.26
CA GLY A 317 23.04 -7.38 3.68
C GLY A 317 23.73 -8.28 2.65
N ALA A 318 23.43 -8.08 1.36
CA ALA A 318 24.09 -8.81 0.27
C ALA A 318 25.59 -8.51 0.17
N VAL A 319 25.99 -7.23 0.33
CA VAL A 319 27.40 -6.83 0.36
C VAL A 319 28.12 -7.47 1.55
N ASP A 320 27.50 -7.47 2.73
CA ASP A 320 28.08 -8.05 3.94
C ASP A 320 28.23 -9.57 3.84
N GLU A 321 27.26 -10.26 3.25
CA GLU A 321 27.36 -11.70 3.03
C GLU A 321 28.45 -12.04 2.01
N TYR A 322 28.59 -11.24 0.94
CA TYR A 322 29.72 -11.36 0.02
C TYR A 322 31.08 -11.20 0.73
N LEU A 323 31.20 -10.19 1.62
CA LEU A 323 32.42 -9.94 2.38
C LEU A 323 32.72 -11.08 3.38
N ARG A 324 31.71 -11.68 4.01
CA ARG A 324 31.87 -12.86 4.89
C ARG A 324 32.29 -14.10 4.13
N TRP A 325 31.62 -14.39 3.01
CA TRP A 325 31.99 -15.50 2.12
C TRP A 325 33.46 -15.41 1.71
N ARG A 326 33.91 -14.21 1.34
CA ARG A 326 35.31 -13.94 0.99
C ARG A 326 36.30 -14.25 2.13
N ASN A 327 35.89 -14.11 3.38
CA ASN A 327 36.72 -14.41 4.56
C ASN A 327 36.60 -15.88 5.03
N ASN A 328 35.92 -16.75 4.27
CA ASN A 328 35.55 -18.11 4.69
C ASN A 328 34.65 -18.15 5.96
N GLU A 329 33.89 -17.09 6.20
CA GLU A 329 32.99 -16.94 7.36
C GLU A 329 31.50 -17.08 6.97
N SER A 330 31.19 -17.36 5.69
CA SER A 330 29.80 -17.54 5.25
C SER A 330 29.22 -18.87 5.70
N LYS A 331 27.92 -18.86 5.99
CA LYS A 331 27.13 -20.03 6.37
C LYS A 331 26.25 -20.55 5.22
N GLU A 332 26.28 -19.91 4.05
CA GLU A 332 25.43 -20.30 2.91
C GLU A 332 26.02 -21.49 2.15
N THR A 333 25.24 -22.57 2.07
CA THR A 333 25.56 -23.81 1.33
C THR A 333 25.40 -23.70 -0.17
N ASP A 334 24.78 -22.62 -0.65
CA ASP A 334 24.23 -22.51 -2.01
C ASP A 334 25.19 -21.86 -3.03
N TYR A 335 26.42 -21.56 -2.61
CA TYR A 335 27.47 -21.03 -3.48
C TYR A 335 28.56 -22.06 -3.74
N GLN A 336 28.31 -22.96 -4.69
CA GLN A 336 29.33 -23.88 -5.22
C GLN A 336 29.64 -23.51 -6.68
N LYS A 337 30.74 -22.79 -6.93
CA LYS A 337 31.32 -22.75 -8.29
C LYS A 337 32.85 -22.69 -8.25
N SER A 338 33.46 -23.46 -9.15
CA SER A 338 34.88 -23.77 -9.22
C SER A 338 35.75 -22.56 -9.59
N SER A 339 36.94 -22.54 -8.99
CA SER A 339 37.90 -21.44 -9.02
C SER A 339 38.80 -21.47 -10.26
N GLY A 340 38.40 -20.75 -11.32
CA GLY A 340 39.33 -20.32 -12.37
C GLY A 340 40.26 -19.20 -11.89
N ALA A 341 41.33 -18.89 -12.64
CA ALA A 341 42.32 -17.87 -12.26
C ALA A 341 41.73 -16.46 -12.05
N PHE A 342 40.67 -16.10 -12.79
CA PHE A 342 39.92 -14.84 -12.65
C PHE A 342 39.06 -14.79 -11.38
N THR A 343 38.45 -15.92 -11.01
CA THR A 343 37.75 -16.14 -9.74
C THR A 343 38.72 -15.93 -8.58
N TRP A 344 39.96 -16.44 -8.69
CA TRP A 344 40.95 -16.28 -7.62
C TRP A 344 41.41 -14.82 -7.41
N LEU A 345 41.78 -14.09 -8.47
CA LEU A 345 42.26 -12.71 -8.35
C LEU A 345 41.19 -11.79 -7.74
N ARG A 346 39.95 -11.83 -8.24
CA ARG A 346 38.90 -10.92 -7.77
C ARG A 346 38.34 -11.28 -6.39
N HIS A 347 38.46 -12.53 -5.96
CA HIS A 347 37.97 -12.97 -4.65
C HIS A 347 39.04 -12.89 -3.57
N TYR A 348 40.29 -13.24 -3.85
CA TYR A 348 41.33 -13.29 -2.84
C TYR A 348 42.27 -12.07 -2.82
N THR A 349 42.14 -11.12 -3.76
CA THR A 349 42.87 -9.82 -3.72
C THR A 349 41.99 -8.68 -3.19
N ASN A 350 42.61 -7.58 -2.73
CA ASN A 350 41.93 -6.42 -2.14
C ASN A 350 40.94 -5.72 -3.09
N PHE A 351 40.98 -5.99 -4.39
CA PHE A 351 40.08 -5.38 -5.37
C PHE A 351 38.60 -5.65 -5.08
N GLY A 352 38.19 -6.91 -4.92
CA GLY A 352 36.79 -7.25 -4.60
C GLY A 352 36.32 -6.68 -3.25
N LYS A 353 37.25 -6.60 -2.29
CA LYS A 353 37.02 -6.00 -0.97
C LYS A 353 36.72 -4.49 -1.08
N ASN A 354 37.58 -3.75 -1.78
CA ASN A 354 37.46 -2.31 -1.94
C ASN A 354 36.17 -1.96 -2.71
N ARG A 355 35.88 -2.67 -3.80
CA ARG A 355 34.63 -2.50 -4.56
C ARG A 355 33.38 -2.69 -3.69
N ALA A 356 33.36 -3.73 -2.86
CA ALA A 356 32.25 -3.99 -1.95
C ALA A 356 32.12 -2.89 -0.87
N HIS A 357 33.24 -2.45 -0.28
CA HIS A 357 33.23 -1.35 0.68
C HIS A 357 32.77 -0.02 0.06
N ASP A 358 33.23 0.30 -1.15
CA ASP A 358 32.82 1.50 -1.86
C ASP A 358 31.32 1.49 -2.15
N LEU A 359 30.79 0.38 -2.68
CA LEU A 359 29.34 0.24 -2.89
C LEU A 359 28.57 0.38 -1.57
N LYS A 360 29.01 -0.28 -0.49
CA LYS A 360 28.38 -0.17 0.83
C LYS A 360 28.38 1.27 1.34
N ASN A 361 29.48 2.00 1.15
CA ASN A 361 29.60 3.39 1.57
C ASN A 361 28.65 4.30 0.78
N GLU A 362 28.55 4.13 -0.54
CA GLU A 362 27.65 4.93 -1.37
C GLU A 362 26.17 4.62 -1.08
N LEU A 363 25.82 3.34 -0.85
CA LEU A 363 24.46 2.96 -0.43
C LEU A 363 24.07 3.53 0.94
N ASN A 364 25.02 3.64 1.88
CA ASN A 364 24.79 4.28 3.18
C ASN A 364 24.58 5.79 3.08
N LYS A 365 25.20 6.46 2.10
CA LYS A 365 25.05 7.91 1.87
C LYS A 365 23.76 8.28 1.13
N ALA A 366 23.23 7.37 0.31
CA ALA A 366 22.03 7.62 -0.49
C ALA A 366 20.81 7.84 0.40
N GLN A 367 20.17 9.02 0.34
CA GLN A 367 19.11 9.42 1.27
C GLN A 367 17.70 8.98 0.86
N ASP A 368 17.47 8.84 -0.45
CA ASP A 368 16.18 8.49 -1.03
C ASP A 368 16.30 7.33 -2.04
N LEU A 369 15.15 6.84 -2.50
CA LEU A 369 15.08 5.70 -3.41
C LEU A 369 15.79 5.98 -4.72
N LYS A 370 15.66 7.19 -5.26
CA LYS A 370 16.25 7.58 -6.54
C LYS A 370 17.77 7.55 -6.48
N THR A 371 18.34 8.16 -5.46
CA THR A 371 19.80 8.17 -5.23
C THR A 371 20.33 6.75 -5.03
N MET A 372 19.57 5.86 -4.38
CA MET A 372 19.95 4.45 -4.26
C MET A 372 19.94 3.72 -5.60
N LEU A 373 18.93 3.97 -6.44
CA LEU A 373 18.87 3.41 -7.78
C LEU A 373 20.02 3.94 -8.66
N ASP A 374 20.38 5.22 -8.54
CA ASP A 374 21.51 5.82 -9.25
C ASP A 374 22.84 5.15 -8.85
N VAL A 375 23.05 4.92 -7.54
CA VAL A 375 24.23 4.21 -7.02
C VAL A 375 24.30 2.78 -7.57
N LEU A 376 23.18 2.06 -7.56
CA LEU A 376 23.10 0.71 -8.10
C LEU A 376 23.38 0.68 -9.60
N GLN A 377 22.73 1.55 -10.37
CA GLN A 377 22.89 1.63 -11.81
C GLN A 377 24.35 1.92 -12.18
N LYS A 378 24.98 2.89 -11.51
CA LYS A 378 26.40 3.21 -11.71
C LYS A 378 27.29 2.01 -11.39
N HIS A 379 26.98 1.27 -10.33
CA HIS A 379 27.72 0.06 -9.96
C HIS A 379 27.61 -1.03 -11.04
N PHE A 380 26.40 -1.38 -11.48
CA PHE A 380 26.19 -2.40 -12.52
C PHE A 380 26.77 -1.96 -13.88
N ALA A 381 26.64 -0.69 -14.26
CA ALA A 381 27.17 -0.18 -15.53
C ALA A 381 28.71 -0.25 -15.59
N ASN A 382 29.39 0.12 -14.51
CA ASN A 382 30.84 0.19 -14.46
C ASN A 382 31.51 -1.18 -14.25
N ASN A 383 30.80 -2.12 -13.62
CA ASN A 383 31.44 -3.33 -13.12
C ASN A 383 30.86 -4.64 -13.66
N SER A 384 29.63 -4.67 -14.18
CA SER A 384 29.02 -5.92 -14.64
C SER A 384 29.31 -6.18 -16.12
N ARG A 385 30.45 -6.83 -16.39
CA ARG A 385 30.82 -7.40 -17.70
C ARG A 385 31.06 -8.92 -17.58
N LEU A 386 30.97 -9.66 -18.70
CA LEU A 386 31.16 -11.12 -18.78
C LEU A 386 32.43 -11.55 -18.02
N HIS A 387 32.24 -12.47 -17.07
CA HIS A 387 33.20 -13.01 -16.10
C HIS A 387 33.52 -12.15 -14.83
N ASN A 388 32.72 -11.12 -14.49
CA ASN A 388 32.88 -10.31 -13.27
C ASN A 388 31.73 -10.46 -12.24
N HIS A 389 31.65 -11.61 -11.57
CA HIS A 389 30.34 -12.18 -11.24
C HIS A 389 30.05 -12.55 -9.77
N SER A 390 30.86 -12.14 -8.80
CA SER A 390 30.58 -12.52 -7.39
C SER A 390 29.64 -11.55 -6.68
N LEU A 391 30.08 -10.32 -6.40
CA LEU A 391 29.26 -9.32 -5.69
C LEU A 391 27.92 -9.07 -6.39
N ASP A 392 27.92 -8.97 -7.72
CA ASP A 392 26.70 -8.73 -8.50
C ASP A 392 25.69 -9.89 -8.38
N SER A 393 26.16 -11.13 -8.23
CA SER A 393 25.29 -12.28 -7.91
C SER A 393 24.63 -12.14 -6.56
N TYR A 394 25.38 -11.72 -5.54
CA TYR A 394 24.84 -11.55 -4.20
C TYR A 394 23.75 -10.48 -4.20
N LEU A 395 23.99 -9.34 -4.86
CA LEU A 395 23.00 -8.26 -5.01
C LEU A 395 21.75 -8.77 -5.74
N LEU A 396 21.94 -9.47 -6.87
CA LEU A 396 20.86 -10.04 -7.67
C LEU A 396 20.00 -11.04 -6.90
N ARG A 397 20.65 -12.01 -6.23
CA ARG A 397 19.96 -13.05 -5.45
C ARG A 397 19.22 -12.44 -4.27
N ALA A 398 19.81 -11.47 -3.59
CA ALA A 398 19.16 -10.80 -2.46
C ALA A 398 17.90 -10.04 -2.90
N MET A 399 17.96 -9.31 -4.02
CA MET A 399 16.79 -8.63 -4.58
C MET A 399 15.73 -9.62 -5.09
N TYR A 400 16.14 -10.75 -5.67
CA TYR A 400 15.21 -11.77 -6.17
C TYR A 400 14.56 -12.61 -5.07
N LYS A 401 15.30 -12.95 -4.00
CA LYS A 401 14.78 -13.72 -2.85
C LYS A 401 13.58 -13.00 -2.20
N ASP A 402 13.62 -11.68 -2.23
CA ASP A 402 12.56 -10.80 -1.74
C ASP A 402 11.84 -10.06 -2.89
N CYS A 403 11.72 -10.68 -4.08
CA CYS A 403 11.19 -10.03 -5.30
C CYS A 403 9.85 -9.32 -5.08
N ASN A 404 8.94 -9.93 -4.31
CA ASN A 404 7.63 -9.37 -3.97
C ASN A 404 7.71 -7.98 -3.30
N LYS A 405 8.78 -7.69 -2.56
CA LYS A 405 8.98 -6.38 -1.91
C LYS A 405 9.41 -5.30 -2.88
N PHE A 406 9.94 -5.69 -4.05
CA PHE A 406 10.53 -4.77 -5.01
C PHE A 406 9.85 -4.83 -6.39
N ASN A 407 8.71 -5.53 -6.54
CA ASN A 407 7.96 -5.61 -7.81
C ASN A 407 7.52 -4.24 -8.35
N SER A 408 7.39 -3.22 -7.48
CA SER A 408 7.11 -1.83 -7.89
C SER A 408 8.33 -1.09 -8.44
N ILE A 409 9.52 -1.65 -8.28
CA ILE A 409 10.82 -1.07 -8.67
C ILE A 409 11.44 -1.89 -9.82
N PHE A 410 11.35 -3.22 -9.72
CA PHE A 410 11.96 -4.18 -10.64
C PHE A 410 10.91 -5.20 -11.10
N ASN A 411 10.90 -5.52 -12.40
CA ASN A 411 9.99 -6.54 -12.93
C ASN A 411 10.65 -7.93 -12.98
N PHE A 412 10.42 -8.79 -11.99
CA PHE A 412 11.05 -10.11 -11.95
C PHE A 412 10.34 -11.22 -12.74
N GLU A 413 9.26 -10.94 -13.49
CA GLU A 413 8.38 -11.96 -14.12
C GLU A 413 9.10 -12.92 -15.09
N HIS A 414 10.25 -12.52 -15.65
CA HIS A 414 11.00 -13.33 -16.61
C HIS A 414 12.25 -14.00 -16.04
N LEU A 415 12.51 -13.86 -14.73
CA LEU A 415 13.71 -14.40 -14.08
C LEU A 415 13.45 -15.78 -13.47
N THR A 416 14.03 -16.82 -14.07
CA THR A 416 14.15 -18.14 -13.44
C THR A 416 15.58 -18.34 -12.93
N ILE A 417 15.84 -18.06 -11.65
CA ILE A 417 17.18 -18.27 -11.04
C ILE A 417 17.33 -19.73 -10.58
N LYS A 418 17.07 -20.71 -11.46
CA LYS A 418 17.46 -22.10 -11.18
C LYS A 418 18.97 -22.31 -11.35
N ASN A 419 19.63 -21.45 -12.13
CA ASN A 419 21.08 -21.35 -12.25
C ASN A 419 21.41 -19.87 -12.48
N ASP A 420 22.35 -19.32 -11.73
CA ASP A 420 22.83 -17.94 -11.89
C ASP A 420 23.66 -17.82 -13.20
N THR A 421 22.99 -17.52 -14.31
CA THR A 421 23.55 -17.43 -15.66
C THR A 421 23.94 -16.01 -16.05
N ASP A 422 24.83 -15.89 -17.02
CA ASP A 422 25.25 -14.59 -17.60
C ASP A 422 24.04 -13.84 -18.22
N ALA A 423 23.03 -14.57 -18.71
CA ALA A 423 21.80 -14.02 -19.26
C ALA A 423 20.94 -13.29 -18.20
N ASN A 424 20.81 -13.85 -16.99
CA ASN A 424 20.04 -13.23 -15.90
C ASN A 424 20.66 -11.88 -15.46
N ARG A 425 22.00 -11.78 -15.52
CA ARG A 425 22.75 -10.60 -15.11
C ARG A 425 22.71 -9.49 -16.16
N GLU A 426 22.88 -9.84 -17.44
CA GLU A 426 22.77 -8.87 -18.53
C GLU A 426 21.32 -8.35 -18.65
N TRP A 427 20.33 -9.20 -18.36
CA TRP A 427 18.93 -8.75 -18.27
C TRP A 427 18.75 -7.72 -17.15
N LEU A 428 19.25 -7.97 -15.92
CA LEU A 428 19.14 -6.98 -14.84
C LEU A 428 19.89 -5.69 -15.20
N ARG A 429 21.10 -5.79 -15.77
CA ARG A 429 21.85 -4.62 -16.24
C ARG A 429 20.99 -3.80 -17.21
N LYS A 430 20.31 -4.44 -18.16
CA LYS A 430 19.40 -3.80 -19.11
C LYS A 430 18.19 -3.17 -18.41
N GLU A 431 17.53 -3.84 -17.48
CA GLU A 431 16.42 -3.26 -16.70
C GLU A 431 16.88 -2.05 -15.85
N MET A 432 18.03 -2.14 -15.18
CA MET A 432 18.60 -1.01 -14.43
C MET A 432 18.88 0.18 -15.33
N LEU A 433 19.38 -0.07 -16.55
CA LEU A 433 19.66 0.98 -17.54
C LEU A 433 18.38 1.55 -18.16
N GLN A 434 17.33 0.74 -18.32
CA GLN A 434 16.02 1.19 -18.81
C GLN A 434 15.21 1.94 -17.76
N MET A 435 15.51 1.80 -16.46
CA MET A 435 14.89 2.66 -15.44
C MET A 435 15.29 4.13 -15.62
N ALA A 436 16.55 4.42 -15.95
CA ALA A 436 16.99 5.80 -16.18
C ALA A 436 16.29 6.48 -17.36
N THR A 437 15.86 5.72 -18.37
CA THR A 437 15.06 6.25 -19.49
C THR A 437 13.59 6.43 -19.11
N LYS A 438 13.05 5.65 -18.18
CA LYS A 438 11.70 5.83 -17.63
C LYS A 438 11.62 7.00 -16.63
N THR A 439 12.72 7.30 -15.93
CA THR A 439 12.86 8.50 -15.10
C THR A 439 13.69 9.57 -15.80
N ASN A 440 13.13 10.25 -16.81
CA ASN A 440 13.67 11.43 -17.52
C ASN A 440 15.05 11.95 -17.02
N MET A 441 16.15 11.27 -17.37
CA MET A 441 17.52 11.78 -17.20
C MET A 441 18.42 11.32 -18.34
N ASN A 442 18.72 12.27 -19.24
CA ASN A 442 19.78 12.14 -20.24
C ASN A 442 21.16 12.13 -19.57
N ILE A 443 21.97 11.10 -19.82
CA ILE A 443 23.42 11.17 -19.62
C ILE A 443 24.11 10.60 -20.87
N THR A 444 24.78 11.49 -21.61
CA THR A 444 25.60 11.19 -22.79
C THR A 444 27.01 10.79 -22.34
N LEU A 445 27.57 9.70 -22.91
CA LEU A 445 28.97 9.29 -22.74
C LEU A 445 29.81 9.75 -23.95
N GLU A 446 30.89 10.50 -23.71
CA GLU A 446 31.83 10.98 -24.75
C GLU A 446 33.05 10.06 -24.95
N ASN A 447 33.53 9.99 -26.20
CA ASN A 447 34.70 9.22 -26.66
C ASN A 447 35.99 10.08 -26.72
N PRO A 448 37.21 9.52 -26.53
CA PRO A 448 38.45 10.29 -26.62
C PRO A 448 39.34 10.00 -27.86
N THR A 449 39.92 11.06 -28.42
CA THR A 449 40.90 11.06 -29.55
C THR A 449 42.29 11.48 -29.05
N GLY A 450 43.38 10.93 -29.64
CA GLY A 450 44.76 11.03 -29.11
C GLY A 450 45.73 12.00 -29.82
N SER A 451 47.00 12.03 -29.37
CA SER A 451 48.23 12.02 -30.20
C SER A 451 49.57 12.19 -29.42
N ARG A 452 50.58 11.46 -29.94
CA ARG A 452 52.07 11.58 -30.10
C ARG A 452 53.10 12.11 -29.07
N GLN A 453 54.35 11.72 -29.38
CA GLN A 453 55.58 11.41 -28.60
C GLN A 453 56.61 12.56 -28.47
N GLU A 454 57.50 12.44 -27.46
CA GLU A 454 58.99 12.49 -27.56
C GLU A 454 59.65 12.06 -26.20
N SER A 455 60.94 11.72 -26.17
CA SER A 455 61.71 10.98 -25.12
C SER A 455 63.12 11.58 -24.86
N PRO A 456 63.94 11.17 -23.85
CA PRO A 456 63.73 10.66 -22.46
C PRO A 456 64.47 11.56 -21.40
N PRO A 457 64.30 11.39 -20.06
CA PRO A 457 64.81 10.27 -19.22
C PRO A 457 63.66 9.61 -18.42
N LEU A 458 63.95 8.74 -17.44
CA LEU A 458 62.98 8.01 -16.58
C LEU A 458 61.61 8.70 -16.48
N PRO A 459 60.49 8.00 -16.77
CA PRO A 459 59.21 8.67 -16.94
C PRO A 459 58.81 9.40 -15.65
N ASN A 460 58.67 10.72 -15.74
CA ASN A 460 58.15 11.56 -14.66
C ASN A 460 56.87 10.91 -14.10
N LYS A 461 56.78 10.73 -12.78
CA LYS A 461 55.63 10.13 -12.09
C LYS A 461 54.30 10.75 -12.52
N ALA A 462 54.27 12.05 -12.81
CA ALA A 462 53.12 12.73 -13.37
C ALA A 462 52.72 12.21 -14.76
N LYS A 463 53.68 11.91 -15.64
CA LYS A 463 53.46 11.35 -16.99
C LYS A 463 52.91 9.92 -16.94
N VAL A 464 53.41 9.11 -16.00
CA VAL A 464 52.88 7.75 -15.73
C VAL A 464 51.42 7.85 -15.26
N ARG A 465 51.15 8.70 -14.26
CA ARG A 465 49.80 8.92 -13.72
C ARG A 465 48.81 9.42 -14.78
N ILE A 466 49.18 10.40 -15.59
CA ILE A 466 48.35 10.90 -16.70
C ILE A 466 48.05 9.80 -17.74
N SER A 467 49.03 8.92 -18.03
CA SER A 467 48.81 7.81 -18.96
C SER A 467 47.81 6.78 -18.43
N ILE A 468 47.82 6.55 -17.11
CA ILE A 468 46.90 5.65 -16.42
C ILE A 468 45.49 6.27 -16.32
N MET A 469 45.38 7.56 -16.00
CA MET A 469 44.11 8.31 -15.93
C MET A 469 43.27 8.15 -17.20
N LYS A 470 43.92 8.12 -18.37
CA LYS A 470 43.28 7.99 -19.69
C LYS A 470 42.74 6.58 -20.00
N ILE A 471 42.99 5.61 -19.13
CA ILE A 471 42.53 4.23 -19.30
C ILE A 471 41.37 4.01 -18.33
N PRO A 472 40.20 3.53 -18.76
CA PRO A 472 39.11 3.15 -17.86
C PRO A 472 39.56 2.11 -16.81
N ALA A 473 38.98 2.14 -15.60
CA ALA A 473 39.40 1.26 -14.50
C ALA A 473 39.36 -0.25 -14.84
N ASN A 474 38.35 -0.67 -15.61
CA ASN A 474 38.22 -2.04 -16.12
C ASN A 474 39.35 -2.40 -17.10
N GLU A 475 39.73 -1.47 -17.99
CA GLU A 475 40.84 -1.70 -18.92
C GLU A 475 42.18 -1.70 -18.18
N ARG A 476 42.36 -0.90 -17.12
CA ARG A 476 43.56 -0.97 -16.27
C ARG A 476 43.70 -2.37 -15.68
N GLU A 477 42.61 -2.92 -15.14
CA GLU A 477 42.54 -4.27 -14.57
C GLU A 477 42.90 -5.34 -15.61
N GLU A 478 42.25 -5.34 -16.77
CA GLU A 478 42.51 -6.32 -17.84
C GLU A 478 43.98 -6.31 -18.28
N ASN A 479 44.57 -5.12 -18.40
CA ASN A 479 45.95 -4.98 -18.84
C ASN A 479 46.97 -5.39 -17.77
N ILE A 480 46.74 -5.06 -16.50
CA ILE A 480 47.56 -5.53 -15.37
C ILE A 480 47.51 -7.06 -15.29
N LEU A 481 46.32 -7.64 -15.43
CA LEU A 481 46.10 -9.07 -15.35
C LEU A 481 46.79 -9.84 -16.47
N ALA A 482 46.70 -9.36 -17.71
CA ALA A 482 47.36 -10.02 -18.84
C ALA A 482 48.88 -10.14 -18.60
N VAL A 483 49.50 -9.06 -18.12
CA VAL A 483 50.94 -9.05 -17.77
C VAL A 483 51.22 -9.98 -16.58
N TYR A 484 50.36 -9.98 -15.57
CA TYR A 484 50.49 -10.88 -14.42
C TYR A 484 50.39 -12.37 -14.77
N THR A 485 49.51 -12.74 -15.70
CA THR A 485 49.34 -14.12 -16.18
C THR A 485 50.60 -14.63 -16.86
N VAL A 486 51.26 -13.79 -17.67
CA VAL A 486 52.57 -14.11 -18.25
C VAL A 486 53.60 -14.34 -17.16
N LEU A 487 53.70 -13.43 -16.17
CA LEU A 487 54.63 -13.54 -15.04
C LEU A 487 54.38 -14.78 -14.15
N LYS A 488 53.18 -15.34 -14.16
CA LYS A 488 52.81 -16.57 -13.45
C LYS A 488 53.13 -17.85 -14.22
N ASN A 489 53.38 -17.78 -15.53
CA ASN A 489 53.68 -18.97 -16.32
C ASN A 489 55.10 -19.45 -16.03
N VAL A 490 55.21 -20.34 -15.04
CA VAL A 490 56.50 -20.84 -14.57
C VAL A 490 57.25 -21.60 -15.68
N GLU A 491 56.55 -22.40 -16.49
CA GLU A 491 57.19 -23.19 -17.55
C GLU A 491 57.82 -22.32 -18.64
N LEU A 492 57.18 -21.20 -18.99
CA LEU A 492 57.72 -20.22 -19.94
C LEU A 492 59.01 -19.53 -19.43
N LEU A 493 59.14 -19.37 -18.11
CA LEU A 493 60.10 -18.47 -17.47
C LEU A 493 61.25 -19.15 -16.73
N ARG A 494 61.32 -20.49 -16.73
CA ARG A 494 62.43 -21.24 -16.12
C ARG A 494 63.70 -21.15 -16.97
N ASN A 495 64.84 -20.97 -16.31
CA ASN A 495 66.17 -21.08 -16.92
C ASN A 495 66.56 -22.55 -17.15
N LYS A 496 67.69 -22.79 -17.83
CA LYS A 496 68.24 -24.15 -18.06
C LYS A 496 68.43 -24.98 -16.78
N GLY A 497 68.55 -24.32 -15.61
CA GLY A 497 68.60 -24.96 -14.28
C GLY A 497 67.23 -25.20 -13.61
N GLY A 498 66.11 -24.99 -14.31
CA GLY A 498 64.76 -25.27 -13.81
C GLY A 498 64.16 -24.22 -12.87
N SER A 499 64.86 -23.12 -12.56
CA SER A 499 64.39 -22.03 -11.68
C SER A 499 63.97 -20.78 -12.47
N VAL A 500 62.93 -20.08 -12.01
CA VAL A 500 62.53 -18.76 -12.52
C VAL A 500 63.46 -17.67 -11.97
N PRO A 501 63.95 -16.72 -12.80
CA PRO A 501 64.81 -15.62 -12.37
C PRO A 501 64.22 -14.81 -11.20
N THR A 502 65.07 -14.38 -10.27
CA THR A 502 64.65 -13.63 -9.07
C THR A 502 63.94 -12.33 -9.44
N ILE A 503 64.46 -11.59 -10.41
CA ILE A 503 63.85 -10.34 -10.89
C ILE A 503 62.41 -10.54 -11.39
N ILE A 504 62.11 -11.67 -12.04
CA ILE A 504 60.76 -12.01 -12.50
C ILE A 504 59.82 -12.30 -11.33
N LYS A 505 60.31 -12.97 -10.28
CA LYS A 505 59.52 -13.21 -9.06
C LYS A 505 59.18 -11.90 -8.34
N GLU A 506 60.16 -10.99 -8.22
CA GLU A 506 59.94 -9.69 -7.59
C GLU A 506 58.95 -8.82 -8.37
N ILE A 507 59.08 -8.78 -9.69
CA ILE A 507 58.12 -8.08 -10.57
C ILE A 507 56.74 -8.69 -10.41
N ARG A 508 56.62 -10.03 -10.42
CA ARG A 508 55.36 -10.74 -10.20
C ARG A 508 54.73 -10.34 -8.87
N ASP A 509 55.50 -10.27 -7.79
CA ASP A 509 54.98 -9.94 -6.47
C ASP A 509 54.51 -8.48 -6.38
N ILE A 510 55.19 -7.55 -7.08
CA ILE A 510 54.73 -6.16 -7.20
C ILE A 510 53.43 -6.10 -8.00
N VAL A 511 53.41 -6.68 -9.20
CA VAL A 511 52.23 -6.67 -10.08
C VAL A 511 51.01 -7.32 -9.40
N GLY A 512 51.23 -8.40 -8.65
CA GLY A 512 50.17 -9.11 -7.91
C GLY A 512 49.57 -8.33 -6.74
N LYS A 513 50.20 -7.23 -6.29
CA LYS A 513 49.72 -6.36 -5.20
C LYS A 513 49.12 -5.04 -5.71
N ILE A 514 49.12 -4.81 -7.02
CA ILE A 514 48.58 -3.57 -7.60
C ILE A 514 47.07 -3.52 -7.38
N ASP A 515 46.59 -2.37 -6.94
CA ASP A 515 45.18 -1.99 -6.93
C ASP A 515 44.83 -1.30 -8.26
N PRO A 516 44.10 -1.96 -9.17
CA PRO A 516 43.75 -1.42 -10.49
C PRO A 516 42.86 -0.16 -10.44
N SER A 517 42.22 0.11 -9.30
CA SER A 517 41.38 1.29 -9.10
C SER A 517 42.19 2.52 -8.67
N ASN A 518 43.41 2.31 -8.14
CA ASN A 518 44.25 3.36 -7.58
C ASN A 518 45.39 3.71 -8.54
N GLU A 519 45.20 4.80 -9.30
CA GLU A 519 46.16 5.30 -10.30
C GLU A 519 47.55 5.58 -9.72
N GLU A 520 47.59 6.06 -8.48
CA GLU A 520 48.82 6.37 -7.76
C GLU A 520 49.55 5.08 -7.37
N ASN A 521 48.82 4.06 -6.93
CA ASN A 521 49.37 2.73 -6.66
C ASN A 521 49.96 2.09 -7.94
N ILE A 522 49.23 2.13 -9.06
CA ILE A 522 49.71 1.62 -10.36
C ILE A 522 50.97 2.38 -10.79
N ALA A 523 50.97 3.71 -10.68
CA ALA A 523 52.12 4.52 -11.06
C ALA A 523 53.36 4.20 -10.22
N ASN A 524 53.19 4.05 -8.90
CA ASN A 524 54.27 3.67 -7.99
C ASN A 524 54.83 2.27 -8.31
N ALA A 525 53.95 1.30 -8.61
CA ALA A 525 54.36 -0.06 -8.98
C ALA A 525 55.17 -0.09 -10.28
N ILE A 526 54.77 0.67 -11.32
CA ILE A 526 55.53 0.76 -12.58
C ILE A 526 56.93 1.36 -12.34
N ILE A 527 57.01 2.40 -11.53
CA ILE A 527 58.29 3.04 -11.19
C ILE A 527 59.18 2.08 -10.39
N GLU A 528 58.61 1.35 -9.44
CA GLU A 528 59.32 0.36 -8.64
C GLU A 528 59.86 -0.80 -9.48
N ILE A 529 59.06 -1.32 -10.42
CA ILE A 529 59.48 -2.36 -11.36
C ILE A 529 60.66 -1.88 -12.21
N LYS A 530 60.56 -0.67 -12.79
CA LYS A 530 61.65 -0.09 -13.61
C LYS A 530 62.93 0.12 -12.80
N ARG A 531 62.81 0.54 -11.54
CA ARG A 531 63.95 0.68 -10.62
C ARG A 531 64.63 -0.66 -10.35
N LYS A 532 63.85 -1.69 -9.98
CA LYS A 532 64.37 -3.05 -9.75
C LYS A 532 65.06 -3.65 -10.97
N ILE A 533 64.57 -3.35 -12.18
CA ILE A 533 65.23 -3.77 -13.42
C ILE A 533 66.56 -3.03 -13.62
N ALA A 534 66.61 -1.72 -13.38
CA ALA A 534 67.83 -0.94 -13.52
C ALA A 534 68.93 -1.35 -12.51
N ASP A 535 68.53 -1.74 -11.30
CA ASP A 535 69.43 -2.19 -10.23
C ASP A 535 69.86 -3.67 -10.38
N ASN A 536 69.26 -4.41 -11.32
CA ASN A 536 69.57 -5.82 -11.52
C ASN A 536 70.80 -6.01 -12.42
N SER A 537 71.87 -6.59 -11.87
CA SER A 537 73.10 -6.95 -12.58
C SER A 537 73.08 -8.36 -13.18
N ASP A 538 72.05 -9.16 -12.87
CA ASP A 538 71.91 -10.53 -13.36
C ASP A 538 71.19 -10.55 -14.72
N ASN A 539 71.95 -10.91 -15.76
CA ASN A 539 71.47 -11.09 -17.13
C ASN A 539 71.28 -12.57 -17.51
N ASN A 540 71.34 -13.49 -16.54
CA ASN A 540 71.17 -14.92 -16.78
C ASN A 540 69.68 -15.30 -16.74
N TYR A 541 68.94 -14.89 -17.75
CA TYR A 541 67.54 -15.25 -17.95
C TYR A 541 67.30 -15.81 -19.37
N ASN A 542 66.29 -16.66 -19.53
CA ASN A 542 65.90 -17.18 -20.84
C ASN A 542 65.32 -16.06 -21.73
N GLU A 543 65.16 -16.32 -23.04
CA GLU A 543 64.71 -15.33 -24.03
C GLU A 543 63.34 -14.71 -23.67
N ASN A 544 62.40 -15.52 -23.16
CA ASN A 544 61.09 -15.03 -22.72
C ASN A 544 61.18 -14.11 -21.49
N ALA A 545 62.02 -14.43 -20.52
CA ALA A 545 62.25 -13.57 -19.36
C ALA A 545 62.99 -12.28 -19.77
N HIS A 546 63.88 -12.34 -20.76
CA HIS A 546 64.51 -11.15 -21.34
C HIS A 546 63.49 -10.22 -21.99
N ASP A 547 62.58 -10.77 -22.81
CA ASP A 547 61.51 -10.01 -23.47
C ASP A 547 60.59 -9.29 -22.47
N ILE A 548 60.26 -9.94 -21.35
CA ILE A 548 59.47 -9.32 -20.27
C ILE A 548 60.20 -8.15 -19.65
N VAL A 549 61.47 -8.33 -19.30
CA VAL A 549 62.31 -7.28 -18.70
C VAL A 549 62.45 -6.11 -19.68
N ASN A 550 62.67 -6.38 -20.96
CA ASN A 550 62.76 -5.36 -22.00
C ASN A 550 61.46 -4.57 -22.17
N ALA A 551 60.31 -5.26 -22.24
CA ALA A 551 59.00 -4.62 -22.37
C ALA A 551 58.67 -3.71 -21.17
N LEU A 552 58.99 -4.17 -19.95
CA LEU A 552 58.79 -3.42 -18.72
C LEU A 552 59.77 -2.26 -18.55
N ASN A 553 61.01 -2.39 -19.04
CA ASN A 553 62.00 -1.33 -18.96
C ASN A 553 61.80 -0.24 -20.02
N LYS A 554 61.14 -0.55 -21.15
CA LYS A 554 60.94 0.37 -22.27
C LYS A 554 60.40 1.75 -21.82
N PRO A 555 61.05 2.88 -22.17
CA PRO A 555 60.64 4.21 -21.71
C PRO A 555 59.21 4.59 -22.13
N SER A 556 58.74 4.08 -23.27
CA SER A 556 57.37 4.30 -23.77
C SER A 556 56.30 3.53 -23.00
N CYS A 557 56.66 2.47 -22.29
CA CYS A 557 55.75 1.63 -21.53
C CYS A 557 55.49 2.24 -20.14
N CYS A 558 54.65 3.28 -20.11
CA CYS A 558 54.28 4.03 -18.91
C CYS A 558 52.90 3.62 -18.32
N ASP A 559 52.28 2.57 -18.86
CA ASP A 559 51.04 1.97 -18.36
C ASP A 559 51.00 0.49 -18.78
N PHE A 560 50.19 -0.31 -18.08
CA PHE A 560 50.09 -1.76 -18.36
C PHE A 560 49.48 -2.08 -19.72
N ARG A 561 48.72 -1.16 -20.35
CA ARG A 561 48.21 -1.35 -21.71
C ARG A 561 49.34 -1.35 -22.73
N LYS A 562 50.29 -0.42 -22.60
CA LYS A 562 51.49 -0.35 -23.44
C LYS A 562 52.47 -1.48 -23.14
N ILE A 563 52.61 -1.87 -21.87
CA ILE A 563 53.42 -3.05 -21.48
C ILE A 563 52.85 -4.31 -22.14
N ARG A 564 51.54 -4.56 -22.00
CA ARG A 564 50.85 -5.68 -22.65
C ARG A 564 51.04 -5.67 -24.16
N ALA A 565 50.87 -4.52 -24.80
CA ALA A 565 51.07 -4.37 -26.24
C ALA A 565 52.52 -4.69 -26.67
N ALA A 566 53.52 -4.36 -25.85
CA ALA A 566 54.91 -4.71 -26.11
C ALA A 566 55.17 -6.22 -25.95
N LEU A 567 54.53 -6.88 -24.98
CA LEU A 567 54.66 -8.32 -24.76
C LEU A 567 53.99 -9.16 -25.86
N THR A 568 52.96 -8.64 -26.52
CA THR A 568 52.30 -9.29 -27.68
C THR A 568 53.27 -9.53 -28.86
N ALA A 569 54.43 -8.87 -28.90
CA ALA A 569 55.45 -9.16 -29.91
C ALA A 569 56.08 -10.56 -29.75
N ASN A 570 55.99 -11.18 -28.57
CA ASN A 570 56.39 -12.56 -28.33
C ASN A 570 55.17 -13.49 -28.48
N PRO A 571 55.15 -14.42 -29.47
CA PRO A 571 53.98 -15.25 -29.76
C PRO A 571 53.49 -16.11 -28.58
N ALA A 572 54.40 -16.65 -27.77
CA ALA A 572 54.03 -17.46 -26.61
C ALA A 572 53.36 -16.62 -25.52
N MET A 573 53.80 -15.36 -25.35
CA MET A 573 53.16 -14.43 -24.42
C MET A 573 51.82 -13.93 -24.95
N ASP A 574 51.71 -13.68 -26.26
CA ASP A 574 50.43 -13.29 -26.86
C ASP A 574 49.38 -14.40 -26.69
N GLU A 575 49.74 -15.66 -26.92
CA GLU A 575 48.87 -16.81 -26.68
C GLU A 575 48.40 -16.90 -25.21
N ILE A 576 49.30 -16.67 -24.25
CA ILE A 576 48.97 -16.65 -22.80
C ILE A 576 48.07 -15.46 -22.44
N MET A 577 48.22 -14.31 -23.11
CA MET A 577 47.45 -13.09 -22.84
C MET A 577 46.14 -13.00 -23.64
N ASN A 578 45.98 -13.78 -24.71
CA ASN A 578 44.81 -13.77 -25.59
C ASN A 578 43.50 -14.18 -24.89
N PRO A 579 43.47 -15.15 -23.96
CA PRO A 579 42.29 -15.42 -23.13
C PRO A 579 41.88 -14.25 -22.22
N VAL A 580 42.77 -13.27 -22.03
CA VAL A 580 42.52 -12.04 -21.26
C VAL A 580 42.02 -10.90 -22.17
N ARG A 581 41.82 -11.15 -23.48
CA ARG A 581 41.07 -10.27 -24.40
C ARG A 581 39.66 -10.85 -24.54
N ILE A 582 38.60 -10.06 -24.38
CA ILE A 582 37.31 -10.42 -24.97
C ILE A 582 36.74 -9.26 -25.77
N GLY A 583 36.59 -9.52 -27.06
CA GLY A 583 35.96 -8.65 -28.07
C GLY A 583 35.73 -9.33 -29.43
N MET A 584 35.85 -10.66 -29.55
CA MET A 584 35.41 -11.39 -30.75
C MET A 584 34.55 -12.59 -30.33
N GLN A 585 33.34 -12.64 -30.89
CA GLN A 585 32.60 -13.89 -31.00
C GLN A 585 33.42 -14.85 -31.89
N PRO A 586 33.61 -16.12 -31.51
CA PRO A 586 33.94 -17.14 -32.49
C PRO A 586 32.69 -17.39 -33.34
N ASN A 587 32.84 -17.34 -34.66
CA ASN A 587 31.88 -17.98 -35.56
C ASN A 587 31.85 -19.48 -35.31
#